data_AF-A0AAJ6D8T5-F1
#
_entry.id   AF-A0AAJ6D8T5-F1
#
_cell.length_a   1.000
_cell.length_b   1.000
_cell.length_c   1.000
_cell.angle_alpha   90.00
_cell.angle_beta   90.00
_cell.angle_gamma   90.00
#
_symmetry.space_group_name_H-M   'P 1'
#
loop_
_entity.id
_entity.type
_entity.pdbx_description
1 polymer ?
#
loop_
_entity_poly.entity_id
_entity_poly.type
_entity_poly.pdbx_seq_one_letter_code
_entity_poly.pdbx_strand_id
1 'polypeptide(L)'
;MPEITCTILAGPNGSGKTSAFGKLNLEGEYINADEIAGTLTSGGSKSIERQAAELALQRIAEKISKRSFIFETTLSSQQSIRLMRDAKAAGFKVDLYYVILDTVERSIERVKFRVALGGHDVPEDAIRRRYKGSLRHLPQAIALTDEAVIADNSEIRPRIVFQINNGYVFHTSQIPGNPLHELLTEKVQQSLHLRG
;
A
#
# COMPACT_ATOMS: atom_id res chain seq x y z
N MET A 1 -1.54 -18.98 20.58
CA MET A 1 -0.44 -18.61 19.67
C MET A 1 -0.62 -17.14 19.32
N PRO A 2 0.44 -16.33 19.19
CA PRO A 2 0.29 -14.96 18.72
C PRO A 2 -0.36 -14.96 17.33
N GLU A 3 -1.26 -14.00 17.10
CA GLU A 3 -1.93 -13.81 15.81
C GLU A 3 -0.91 -13.41 14.75
N ILE A 4 -0.79 -14.21 13.69
CA ILE A 4 0.12 -13.90 12.57
C ILE A 4 -0.49 -12.80 11.70
N THR A 5 0.30 -11.77 11.42
CA THR A 5 -0.18 -10.57 10.73
C THR A 5 0.53 -10.38 9.38
N CYS A 6 -0.26 -10.13 8.34
CA CYS A 6 0.18 -9.64 7.05
C CYS A 6 -0.05 -8.12 7.03
N THR A 7 1.00 -7.35 7.23
CA THR A 7 0.91 -5.89 7.19
C THR A 7 1.18 -5.38 5.78
N ILE A 8 0.22 -4.69 5.18
CA ILE A 8 0.34 -4.07 3.86
C ILE A 8 0.72 -2.60 4.04
N LEU A 9 1.95 -2.25 3.68
CA LEU A 9 2.38 -0.86 3.61
C LEU A 9 2.18 -0.36 2.18
N ALA A 10 1.11 0.41 1.95
CA ALA A 10 0.61 0.74 0.62
C ALA A 10 0.59 2.24 0.32
N GLY A 11 0.67 2.58 -0.98
CA GLY A 11 0.60 3.96 -1.45
C GLY A 11 1.47 4.24 -2.67
N PRO A 12 1.13 5.26 -3.49
CA PRO A 12 1.88 5.58 -4.70
C PRO A 12 3.38 5.82 -4.47
N ASN A 13 4.18 5.74 -5.54
CA ASN A 13 5.59 6.15 -5.45
C ASN A 13 5.68 7.62 -4.99
N GLY A 14 6.67 7.94 -4.16
CA GLY A 14 6.83 9.28 -3.58
C GLY A 14 5.87 9.65 -2.45
N SER A 15 4.89 8.81 -2.09
CA SER A 15 3.93 9.15 -1.03
C SER A 15 4.52 9.18 0.38
N GLY A 16 5.70 8.58 0.58
CA GLY A 16 6.39 8.58 1.88
C GLY A 16 5.94 7.47 2.83
N LYS A 17 5.48 6.33 2.31
CA LYS A 17 5.14 5.11 3.07
C LYS A 17 6.12 4.81 4.22
N THR A 18 7.40 4.63 3.90
CA THR A 18 8.46 4.33 4.87
C THR A 18 8.72 5.49 5.83
N SER A 19 8.57 6.73 5.41
CA SER A 19 8.75 7.89 6.30
C SER A 19 7.59 8.07 7.27
N ALA A 20 6.36 7.82 6.81
CA ALA A 20 5.14 7.97 7.61
C ALA A 20 4.97 6.81 8.59
N PHE A 21 5.29 5.58 8.17
CA PHE A 21 4.99 4.37 8.94
C PHE A 21 6.18 3.42 9.12
N GLY A 22 7.31 3.61 8.43
CA GLY A 22 8.49 2.74 8.61
C GLY A 22 9.20 2.90 9.96
N LYS A 23 8.79 3.89 10.78
CA LYS A 23 9.20 4.01 12.19
C LYS A 23 8.31 3.23 13.16
N LEU A 24 7.18 2.72 12.69
CA LEU A 24 6.39 1.80 13.49
C LEU A 24 7.22 0.52 13.66
N ASN A 25 7.32 0.01 14.90
CA ASN A 25 7.86 -1.32 15.17
C ASN A 25 6.87 -2.38 14.69
N LEU A 26 6.66 -2.44 13.38
CA LEU A 26 5.85 -3.46 12.74
C LEU A 26 6.63 -4.78 12.84
N GLU A 27 5.99 -5.80 13.37
CA GLU A 27 6.60 -7.12 13.51
C GLU A 27 6.51 -7.88 12.17
N GLY A 28 7.64 -8.43 11.74
CA GLY A 28 7.68 -9.36 10.61
C GLY A 28 8.81 -9.09 9.62
N GLU A 29 8.98 -10.02 8.69
CA GLU A 29 9.94 -9.89 7.58
C GLU A 29 9.45 -8.84 6.57
N TYR A 30 10.32 -7.92 6.17
CA TYR A 30 9.98 -6.88 5.19
C TYR A 30 10.16 -7.40 3.76
N ILE A 31 9.08 -7.36 2.97
CA ILE A 31 9.02 -7.84 1.60
C ILE A 31 8.65 -6.65 0.70
N ASN A 32 9.59 -6.19 -0.12
CA ASN A 32 9.39 -5.09 -1.05
C ASN A 32 9.23 -5.59 -2.49
N ALA A 33 8.06 -5.35 -3.09
CA ALA A 33 7.78 -5.78 -4.46
C ALA A 33 8.68 -5.10 -5.51
N ASP A 34 9.05 -3.83 -5.31
CA ASP A 34 9.92 -3.09 -6.23
C ASP A 34 11.37 -3.62 -6.17
N GLU A 35 11.86 -4.02 -4.98
CA GLU A 35 13.18 -4.68 -4.85
C GLU A 35 13.22 -6.05 -5.52
N ILE A 36 12.17 -6.85 -5.33
CA ILE A 36 12.08 -8.15 -5.99
C ILE A 36 12.08 -7.97 -7.51
N ALA A 37 11.38 -6.96 -8.03
CA ALA A 37 11.39 -6.62 -9.46
C ALA A 37 12.79 -6.21 -9.95
N GLY A 38 13.56 -5.48 -9.15
CA GLY A 38 14.94 -5.10 -9.47
C GLY A 38 15.91 -6.27 -9.58
N THR A 39 15.62 -7.40 -8.94
CA THR A 39 16.48 -8.61 -9.01
C THR A 39 16.24 -9.48 -10.24
N LEU A 40 15.20 -9.20 -11.02
CA LEU A 40 14.83 -9.99 -12.19
C LEU A 40 15.46 -9.41 -13.46
N THR A 41 16.35 -10.17 -14.09
CA THR A 41 17.18 -9.70 -15.21
C THR A 41 16.61 -10.06 -16.60
N SER A 42 15.48 -10.76 -16.67
CA SER A 42 14.97 -11.35 -17.92
C SER A 42 13.47 -11.10 -18.16
N GLY A 43 13.16 -10.27 -19.16
CA GLY A 43 11.80 -9.97 -19.64
C GLY A 43 11.52 -8.48 -19.82
N GLY A 44 10.53 -8.11 -20.63
CA GLY A 44 10.07 -6.71 -20.70
C GLY A 44 9.47 -6.23 -19.37
N SER A 45 9.42 -4.92 -19.11
CA SER A 45 8.98 -4.33 -17.83
C SER A 45 7.69 -4.92 -17.24
N LYS A 46 6.65 -5.15 -18.07
CA LYS A 46 5.40 -5.82 -17.63
C LYS A 46 5.60 -7.28 -17.20
N SER A 47 6.52 -8.01 -17.83
CA SER A 47 6.86 -9.39 -17.48
C SER A 47 7.65 -9.44 -16.18
N ILE A 48 8.57 -8.49 -15.96
CA ILE A 48 9.34 -8.36 -14.73
C ILE A 48 8.42 -8.04 -13.54
N GLU A 49 7.52 -7.05 -13.65
CA GLU A 49 6.55 -6.73 -12.59
C GLU A 49 5.69 -7.97 -12.23
N ARG A 50 5.31 -8.79 -13.23
CA ARG A 50 4.54 -10.01 -12.99
C ARG A 50 5.35 -11.10 -12.28
N GLN A 51 6.55 -11.38 -12.77
CA GLN A 51 7.46 -12.37 -12.17
C GLN A 51 7.85 -11.96 -10.74
N ALA A 52 8.04 -10.67 -10.47
CA ALA A 52 8.37 -10.17 -9.14
C ALA A 52 7.24 -10.44 -8.15
N ALA A 53 6.00 -10.18 -8.58
CA ALA A 53 4.83 -10.45 -7.77
C ALA A 53 4.59 -11.95 -7.56
N GLU A 54 4.84 -12.79 -8.57
CA GLU A 54 4.75 -14.25 -8.44
C GLU A 54 5.81 -14.80 -7.48
N LEU A 55 7.05 -14.30 -7.55
CA LEU A 55 8.11 -14.68 -6.62
C LEU A 55 7.84 -14.16 -5.20
N ALA A 56 7.27 -12.95 -5.07
CA ALA A 56 6.81 -12.42 -3.79
C ALA A 56 5.71 -13.33 -3.21
N LEU A 57 4.74 -13.75 -4.02
CA LEU A 57 3.69 -14.68 -3.62
C LEU A 57 4.23 -16.07 -3.27
N GLN A 58 5.25 -16.58 -3.98
CA GLN A 58 5.92 -17.84 -3.63
C GLN A 58 6.66 -17.73 -2.31
N ARG A 59 7.44 -16.66 -2.10
CA ARG A 59 8.09 -16.39 -0.81
C ARG A 59 7.06 -16.28 0.31
N ILE A 60 5.94 -15.61 0.05
CA ILE A 60 4.85 -15.49 1.01
C ILE A 60 4.20 -16.86 1.25
N ALA A 61 3.91 -17.65 0.22
CA ALA A 61 3.31 -18.99 0.32
C ALA A 61 4.19 -20.01 1.06
N GLU A 62 5.51 -19.99 0.84
CA GLU A 62 6.48 -20.78 1.61
C GLU A 62 6.51 -20.40 3.10
N LYS A 63 6.08 -19.18 3.42
CA LYS A 63 6.11 -18.58 4.77
C LYS A 63 4.73 -18.51 5.43
N ILE A 64 3.66 -18.66 4.65
CA ILE A 64 2.25 -18.52 5.03
C ILE A 64 1.86 -19.48 6.18
N SER A 65 2.70 -20.45 6.53
CA SER A 65 2.42 -21.34 7.65
C SER A 65 3.02 -20.94 9.02
N LYS A 66 3.90 -19.91 9.17
CA LYS A 66 4.64 -19.76 10.47
C LYS A 66 4.98 -18.36 11.03
N ARG A 67 4.93 -17.21 10.32
CA ARG A 67 5.38 -15.89 10.86
C ARG A 67 4.69 -14.67 10.22
N SER A 68 4.60 -13.56 10.97
CA SER A 68 4.15 -12.25 10.47
C SER A 68 5.12 -11.66 9.44
N PHE A 69 4.62 -10.86 8.50
CA PHE A 69 5.41 -10.17 7.48
C PHE A 69 4.79 -8.83 7.06
N ILE A 70 5.64 -7.96 6.48
CA ILE A 70 5.25 -6.65 5.96
C ILE A 70 5.45 -6.66 4.45
N PHE A 71 4.41 -6.32 3.69
CA PHE A 71 4.46 -6.23 2.24
C PHE A 71 4.33 -4.77 1.79
N GLU A 72 5.42 -4.21 1.25
CA GLU A 72 5.40 -2.86 0.67
C GLU A 72 4.92 -2.90 -0.79
N THR A 73 3.94 -2.08 -1.13
CA THR A 73 3.38 -2.02 -2.48
C THR A 73 2.86 -0.64 -2.86
N THR A 74 2.74 -0.39 -4.16
CA THR A 74 2.05 0.80 -4.67
C THR A 74 0.52 0.66 -4.64
N LEU A 75 0.01 -0.55 -4.39
CA LEU A 75 -1.42 -0.91 -4.50
C LEU A 75 -1.99 -0.69 -5.91
N SER A 76 -1.13 -0.52 -6.91
CA SER A 76 -1.55 -0.16 -8.27
C SER A 76 -1.94 -1.35 -9.15
N SER A 77 -1.68 -2.57 -8.68
CA SER A 77 -1.94 -3.81 -9.41
C SER A 77 -2.93 -4.72 -8.68
N GLN A 78 -3.61 -5.56 -9.45
CA GLN A 78 -4.51 -6.61 -8.93
C GLN A 78 -3.77 -7.70 -8.14
N GLN A 79 -2.45 -7.77 -8.23
CA GLN A 79 -1.65 -8.75 -7.50
C GLN A 79 -1.62 -8.43 -6.00
N SER A 80 -1.50 -7.15 -5.62
CA SER A 80 -1.55 -6.73 -4.23
C SER A 80 -2.87 -7.16 -3.57
N ILE A 81 -3.98 -7.03 -4.30
CA ILE A 81 -5.30 -7.46 -3.84
C ILE A 81 -5.39 -8.98 -3.69
N ARG A 82 -4.85 -9.74 -4.65
CA ARG A 82 -4.82 -11.21 -4.53
C ARG A 82 -4.02 -11.67 -3.32
N LEU A 83 -2.84 -11.10 -3.10
CA LEU A 83 -2.01 -11.37 -1.93
C LEU A 83 -2.78 -11.14 -0.62
N MET A 84 -3.48 -10.02 -0.50
CA MET A 84 -4.30 -9.73 0.69
C MET A 84 -5.39 -10.78 0.91
N ARG A 85 -6.06 -11.20 -0.17
CA ARG A 85 -7.09 -12.24 -0.11
C ARG A 85 -6.50 -13.59 0.30
N ASP A 86 -5.38 -13.96 -0.30
CA ASP A 86 -4.71 -15.24 -0.04
C ASP A 86 -4.18 -15.30 1.39
N ALA A 87 -3.61 -14.20 1.91
CA ALA A 87 -3.19 -14.08 3.30
C ALA A 87 -4.38 -14.26 4.26
N LYS A 88 -5.51 -13.59 3.99
CA LYS A 88 -6.73 -13.73 4.80
C LYS A 88 -7.29 -15.16 4.76
N ALA A 89 -7.32 -15.78 3.59
CA ALA A 89 -7.76 -17.17 3.42
C ALA A 89 -6.84 -18.17 4.15
N ALA A 90 -5.57 -17.82 4.32
CA ALA A 90 -4.61 -18.61 5.08
C ALA A 90 -4.62 -18.34 6.60
N GLY A 91 -5.53 -17.50 7.10
CA GLY A 91 -5.71 -17.23 8.53
C GLY A 91 -4.83 -16.13 9.10
N PHE A 92 -4.23 -15.29 8.25
CA PHE A 92 -3.56 -14.07 8.73
C PHE A 92 -4.59 -13.00 9.08
N LYS A 93 -4.30 -12.24 10.14
CA LYS A 93 -4.80 -10.87 10.27
C LYS A 93 -4.17 -10.02 9.16
N VAL A 94 -4.96 -9.24 8.45
CA VAL A 94 -4.48 -8.39 7.35
C VAL A 94 -4.65 -6.92 7.73
N ASP A 95 -3.54 -6.22 7.94
CA ASP A 95 -3.53 -4.81 8.29
C ASP A 95 -3.10 -3.95 7.12
N LEU A 96 -3.67 -2.76 6.96
CA LEU A 96 -3.33 -1.82 5.88
C LEU A 96 -2.89 -0.48 6.43
N TYR A 97 -1.70 -0.05 6.03
CA TYR A 97 -1.20 1.31 6.21
C TYR A 97 -1.09 1.98 4.85
N TYR A 98 -2.07 2.80 4.51
CA TYR A 98 -2.14 3.48 3.23
C TYR A 98 -1.67 4.94 3.34
N VAL A 99 -0.72 5.34 2.49
CA VAL A 99 -0.19 6.71 2.46
C VAL A 99 -0.31 7.30 1.07
N ILE A 100 -0.88 8.50 0.97
CA ILE A 100 -1.06 9.23 -0.28
C ILE A 100 -0.78 10.73 -0.08
N LEU A 101 -0.60 11.44 -1.20
CA LEU A 101 -0.52 12.90 -1.27
C LEU A 101 -1.76 13.45 -1.96
N ASP A 102 -1.97 14.76 -1.90
CA ASP A 102 -3.07 15.45 -2.57
C ASP A 102 -3.03 15.31 -4.11
N THR A 103 -1.83 15.24 -4.67
CA THR A 103 -1.57 15.33 -6.10
C THR A 103 -0.45 14.39 -6.53
N VAL A 104 -0.50 13.97 -7.78
CA VAL A 104 0.54 13.13 -8.37
C VAL A 104 1.80 13.91 -8.70
N GLU A 105 1.67 15.20 -8.97
CA GLU A 105 2.78 16.13 -9.22
C GLU A 105 3.74 16.16 -8.03
N ARG A 106 3.22 16.24 -6.80
CA ARG A 106 4.05 16.16 -5.58
C ARG A 106 4.72 14.81 -5.42
N SER A 107 4.06 13.72 -5.82
CA SER A 107 4.70 12.39 -5.87
C SER A 107 5.89 12.38 -6.84
N ILE A 108 5.73 12.98 -8.03
CA ILE A 108 6.80 13.10 -9.03
C ILE A 108 7.97 13.93 -8.49
N GLU A 109 7.68 15.09 -7.90
CA GLU A 109 8.70 15.97 -7.30
C GLU A 109 9.49 15.26 -6.20
N ARG A 110 8.80 14.53 -5.30
CA ARG A 110 9.46 13.75 -4.25
C ARG A 110 10.33 12.63 -4.81
N VAL A 111 9.91 11.97 -5.88
CA VAL A 111 10.76 10.96 -6.56
C VAL A 111 11.99 11.62 -7.18
N LYS A 112 11.82 12.73 -7.91
CA LYS A 112 12.95 13.49 -8.50
C LYS A 112 13.96 13.93 -7.43
N PHE A 113 13.48 14.46 -6.32
CA PHE A 113 14.33 14.86 -5.20
C PHE A 113 15.12 13.68 -4.63
N ARG A 114 14.47 12.52 -4.44
CA ARG A 114 15.14 11.30 -3.97
C ARG A 114 16.18 10.79 -4.97
N VAL A 115 15.91 10.87 -6.28
CA VAL A 115 16.87 10.49 -7.33
C VAL A 115 18.10 11.40 -7.30
N ALA A 116 17.91 12.71 -7.09
CA ALA A 116 19.02 13.64 -6.92
C ALA A 116 19.91 13.32 -5.70
N LEU A 117 19.37 12.61 -4.71
CA LEU A 117 20.10 12.09 -3.55
C LEU A 117 20.63 10.65 -3.73
N GLY A 118 20.58 10.10 -4.95
CA GLY A 118 21.12 8.77 -5.29
C GLY A 118 20.12 7.61 -5.14
N GLY A 119 18.83 7.87 -4.97
CA GLY A 119 17.79 6.83 -4.95
C GLY A 119 17.35 6.33 -6.33
N HIS A 120 16.51 5.30 -6.36
CA HIS A 120 15.99 4.69 -7.59
C HIS A 120 15.00 5.60 -8.33
N ASP A 121 15.20 5.74 -9.65
CA ASP A 121 14.35 6.50 -10.55
C ASP A 121 13.10 5.72 -11.00
N VAL A 122 11.98 6.41 -11.16
CA VAL A 122 10.73 5.82 -11.63
C VAL A 122 10.14 6.75 -12.69
N PRO A 123 9.90 6.26 -13.92
CA PRO A 123 9.31 7.08 -14.98
C PRO A 123 8.01 7.77 -14.57
N GLU A 124 7.82 9.04 -14.95
CA GLU A 124 6.65 9.83 -14.54
C GLU A 124 5.32 9.22 -14.98
N ASP A 125 5.27 8.63 -16.18
CA ASP A 125 4.09 7.93 -16.69
C ASP A 125 3.74 6.73 -15.81
N ALA A 126 4.74 6.01 -15.30
CA ALA A 126 4.55 4.93 -14.35
C ALA A 126 4.04 5.47 -13.01
N ILE A 127 4.58 6.58 -12.49
CA ILE A 127 4.08 7.21 -11.26
C ILE A 127 2.61 7.60 -11.42
N ARG A 128 2.24 8.24 -12.53
CA ARG A 128 0.85 8.63 -12.85
C ARG A 128 -0.09 7.46 -12.95
N ARG A 129 0.32 6.40 -13.66
CA ARG A 129 -0.44 5.15 -13.76
C ARG A 129 -0.64 4.52 -12.39
N ARG A 130 0.43 4.44 -11.60
CA ARG A 130 0.43 3.80 -10.27
C ARG A 130 -0.39 4.58 -9.27
N TYR A 131 -0.34 5.92 -9.28
CA TYR A 131 -1.17 6.78 -8.45
C TYR A 131 -2.67 6.54 -8.68
N LYS A 132 -3.11 6.59 -9.95
CA LYS A 132 -4.51 6.30 -10.33
C LYS A 132 -4.90 4.86 -9.98
N GLY A 133 -4.02 3.89 -10.24
CA GLY A 133 -4.26 2.48 -9.91
C GLY A 133 -4.41 2.25 -8.41
N SER A 134 -3.59 2.91 -7.60
CA SER A 134 -3.61 2.85 -6.14
C SER A 134 -4.98 3.27 -5.58
N LEU A 135 -5.46 4.44 -5.99
CA LEU A 135 -6.78 4.96 -5.59
C LEU A 135 -7.94 4.08 -6.08
N ARG A 136 -7.80 3.45 -7.25
CA ARG A 136 -8.81 2.54 -7.79
C ARG A 136 -8.94 1.25 -6.98
N HIS A 137 -7.83 0.70 -6.49
CA HIS A 137 -7.84 -0.54 -5.70
C HIS A 137 -8.06 -0.33 -4.20
N LEU A 138 -7.90 0.91 -3.71
CA LEU A 138 -8.05 1.25 -2.30
C LEU A 138 -9.36 0.74 -1.66
N PRO A 139 -10.55 0.88 -2.27
CA PRO A 139 -11.79 0.37 -1.68
C PRO A 139 -11.75 -1.13 -1.45
N GLN A 140 -11.24 -1.88 -2.43
CA GLN A 140 -11.12 -3.34 -2.34
C GLN A 140 -10.08 -3.75 -1.29
N ALA A 141 -8.99 -3.00 -1.17
CA ALA A 141 -7.98 -3.24 -0.14
C ALA A 141 -8.56 -3.05 1.27
N ILE A 142 -9.29 -1.95 1.53
CA ILE A 142 -9.95 -1.69 2.82
C ILE A 142 -10.99 -2.77 3.15
N ALA A 143 -11.72 -3.26 2.15
CA ALA A 143 -12.70 -4.32 2.35
C ALA A 143 -12.05 -5.65 2.80
N LEU A 144 -10.81 -5.91 2.39
CA LEU A 144 -10.09 -7.15 2.70
C LEU A 144 -9.39 -7.12 4.08
N THR A 145 -9.19 -5.95 4.68
CA THR A 145 -8.38 -5.84 5.91
C THR A 145 -9.17 -6.08 7.18
N ASP A 146 -8.48 -6.31 8.28
CA ASP A 146 -9.04 -6.32 9.62
C ASP A 146 -8.85 -4.93 10.25
N GLU A 147 -7.68 -4.33 10.06
CA GLU A 147 -7.45 -2.91 10.38
C GLU A 147 -6.93 -2.13 9.18
N ALA A 148 -7.34 -0.87 9.06
CA ALA A 148 -6.78 0.05 8.07
C ALA A 148 -6.54 1.44 8.66
N VAL A 149 -5.36 1.99 8.37
CA VAL A 149 -4.97 3.37 8.64
C VAL A 149 -4.72 4.05 7.31
N ILE A 150 -5.42 5.15 7.05
CA ILE A 150 -5.31 5.94 5.82
C ILE A 150 -4.74 7.30 6.20
N ALA A 151 -3.58 7.65 5.64
CA ALA A 151 -2.87 8.88 5.93
C ALA A 151 -2.68 9.76 4.69
N ASP A 152 -2.95 11.06 4.87
CA ASP A 152 -2.52 12.13 3.99
C ASP A 152 -1.14 12.60 4.45
N ASN A 153 -0.15 12.53 3.56
CA ASN A 153 1.22 12.94 3.82
C ASN A 153 1.63 14.17 2.99
N SER A 154 0.66 15.01 2.61
CA SER A 154 0.87 16.25 1.84
C SER A 154 1.56 17.33 2.68
N GLU A 155 1.33 17.37 3.97
CA GLU A 155 1.93 18.36 4.88
C GLU A 155 3.24 17.88 5.51
N ILE A 156 3.88 18.74 6.31
CA ILE A 156 5.13 18.43 7.04
C ILE A 156 4.98 17.20 7.94
N ARG A 157 3.79 17.01 8.52
CA ARG A 157 3.46 15.85 9.35
C ARG A 157 2.33 15.06 8.70
N PRO A 158 2.45 13.73 8.59
CA PRO A 158 1.34 12.89 8.13
C PRO A 158 0.11 13.09 9.03
N ARG A 159 -1.06 13.19 8.40
CA ARG A 159 -2.36 13.22 9.06
C ARG A 159 -3.06 11.88 8.86
N ILE A 160 -3.46 11.25 9.96
CA ILE A 160 -4.30 10.03 9.91
C ILE A 160 -5.75 10.45 9.63
N VAL A 161 -6.18 10.31 8.39
CA VAL A 161 -7.52 10.74 7.92
C VAL A 161 -8.59 9.77 8.39
N PHE A 162 -8.30 8.46 8.34
CA PHE A 162 -9.20 7.40 8.78
C PHE A 162 -8.46 6.32 9.54
N GLN A 163 -9.09 5.82 10.60
CA GLN A 163 -8.78 4.51 11.17
C GLN A 163 -10.04 3.64 11.14
N ILE A 164 -9.86 2.42 10.66
CA ILE A 164 -10.93 1.48 10.37
C ILE A 164 -10.59 0.17 11.07
N ASN A 165 -11.54 -0.41 11.80
CA ASN A 165 -11.42 -1.72 12.42
C ASN A 165 -12.64 -2.55 12.01
N ASN A 166 -12.41 -3.71 11.41
CA ASN A 166 -13.44 -4.64 10.95
C ASN A 166 -14.56 -3.99 10.12
N GLY A 167 -14.20 -3.02 9.28
CA GLY A 167 -15.14 -2.28 8.43
C GLY A 167 -15.84 -1.12 9.13
N TYR A 168 -15.57 -0.87 10.42
CA TYR A 168 -16.09 0.28 11.15
C TYR A 168 -15.05 1.39 11.21
N VAL A 169 -15.42 2.57 10.72
CA VAL A 169 -14.60 3.79 10.90
C VAL A 169 -14.75 4.22 12.36
N PHE A 170 -13.70 4.11 13.16
CA PHE A 170 -13.72 4.50 14.58
C PHE A 170 -13.02 5.82 14.86
N HIS A 171 -12.22 6.31 13.92
CA HIS A 171 -11.60 7.63 14.00
C HIS A 171 -11.52 8.28 12.63
N THR A 172 -11.78 9.59 12.59
CA THR A 172 -11.56 10.43 11.42
C THR A 172 -11.05 11.81 11.81
N SER A 173 -10.11 12.35 11.04
CA SER A 173 -9.57 13.72 11.24
C SER A 173 -9.55 14.54 9.95
N GLN A 174 -10.55 14.30 9.09
CA GLN A 174 -10.73 15.01 7.82
C GLN A 174 -10.74 16.52 8.02
N ILE A 175 -10.16 17.22 7.04
CA ILE A 175 -10.26 18.67 6.89
C ILE A 175 -11.41 18.95 5.90
N PRO A 176 -12.48 19.66 6.31
CA PRO A 176 -13.57 20.03 5.42
C PRO A 176 -13.09 20.83 4.21
N GLY A 177 -13.61 20.53 3.01
CA GLY A 177 -13.24 21.19 1.77
C GLY A 177 -11.86 20.79 1.21
N ASN A 178 -11.16 19.83 1.82
CA ASN A 178 -9.93 19.28 1.27
C ASN A 178 -10.27 18.21 0.20
N PRO A 179 -9.89 18.40 -1.08
CA PRO A 179 -10.27 17.49 -2.16
C PRO A 179 -9.77 16.04 -1.99
N LEU A 180 -8.58 15.86 -1.39
CA LEU A 180 -8.07 14.52 -1.11
C LEU A 180 -8.92 13.82 -0.05
N HIS A 181 -9.28 14.52 1.02
CA HIS A 181 -10.08 13.93 2.10
C HIS A 181 -11.50 13.56 1.64
N GLU A 182 -12.10 14.37 0.77
CA GLU A 182 -13.38 14.06 0.12
C GLU A 182 -13.25 12.81 -0.75
N LEU A 183 -12.22 12.75 -1.60
CA LEU A 183 -11.93 11.55 -2.41
C LEU A 183 -11.70 10.30 -1.55
N LEU A 184 -10.94 10.41 -0.45
CA LEU A 184 -10.70 9.29 0.46
C LEU A 184 -11.99 8.84 1.15
N THR A 185 -12.89 9.77 1.48
CA THR A 185 -14.23 9.45 2.01
C THR A 185 -15.02 8.60 1.04
N GLU A 186 -15.06 8.97 -0.24
CA GLU A 186 -15.71 8.17 -1.27
C GLU A 186 -15.11 6.76 -1.36
N LYS A 187 -13.78 6.62 -1.26
CA LYS A 187 -13.10 5.31 -1.29
C LYS A 187 -13.43 4.46 -0.07
N VAL A 188 -13.48 5.06 1.11
CA VAL A 188 -13.90 4.37 2.34
C VAL A 188 -15.36 3.93 2.22
N GLN A 189 -16.27 4.80 1.77
CA GLN A 189 -17.68 4.44 1.57
C GLN A 189 -17.85 3.31 0.54
N GLN A 190 -17.11 3.35 -0.58
CA GLN A 190 -17.11 2.27 -1.56
C GLN A 190 -16.67 0.93 -0.94
N SER A 191 -15.71 0.94 -0.01
CA SER A 191 -15.25 -0.29 0.65
C SER A 191 -16.31 -0.96 1.52
N LEU A 192 -17.21 -0.19 2.14
CA LEU A 192 -18.27 -0.72 3.01
C LEU A 192 -19.29 -1.55 2.22
N HIS A 193 -19.58 -1.15 0.97
CA HIS A 193 -20.48 -1.89 0.08
C HIS A 193 -19.87 -3.21 -0.43
N LEU A 194 -18.54 -3.35 -0.36
CA LEU A 194 -17.83 -4.55 -0.82
C LEU A 194 -17.70 -5.63 0.27
N ARG A 195 -18.10 -5.34 1.52
CA ARG A 195 -18.07 -6.29 2.65
C ARG A 195 -19.35 -7.12 2.80
N GLY A 196 -20.34 -6.91 1.92
CA GLY A 196 -21.60 -7.66 1.88
C GLY A 196 -21.48 -9.03 1.23
#